data_AF-A0A0K6HUQ5-F1
#
_entry.id   AF-A0A0K6HUQ5-F1
#
_cell.length_a   1.000
_cell.length_b   1.000
_cell.length_c   1.000
_cell.angle_alpha   90.00
_cell.angle_beta   90.00
_cell.angle_gamma   90.00
#
_symmetry.space_group_name_H-M   'P 1'
#
loop_
_entity.id
_entity.type
_entity.pdbx_description
1 polymer ?
#
loop_
_entity_poly.entity_id
_entity_poly.type
_entity_poly.pdbx_seq_one_letter_code
_entity_poly.pdbx_strand_id
1 'polypeptide(L)'
;MATITKENVVRVIEFLEKNKYRDGEVGLNDVMQLAEVMSGSMHDFLLAVQPAVTGELKAIAGEITRMKEEITALRANDMKQQKIPDAGRELDAIVEATESATHTIMTAAEEIMGADTSDSLAYQELVNSKMIEIFEACAFQDITGQRISKVVDTLNYIDQRVSAFVEKLRIVETMEPAAEETEADRRRRELILHGPQLAGEGVSQDDIDAMMSGGGSQDDIDKLFG
;
A
#
# COMPACT_ATOMS: atom_id res chain seq x y z
N MET A 1 23.67 0.39 32.19
CA MET A 1 24.60 1.48 32.60
C MET A 1 25.78 0.86 33.31
N ALA A 2 26.98 0.94 32.72
CA ALA A 2 28.20 0.41 33.34
C ALA A 2 28.55 1.25 34.57
N THR A 3 28.37 0.68 35.75
CA THR A 3 28.66 1.35 37.01
C THR A 3 30.16 1.27 37.25
N ILE A 4 30.85 2.41 37.27
CA ILE A 4 32.11 2.50 38.01
C ILE A 4 31.77 2.01 39.42
N THR A 5 32.41 0.94 39.89
CA THR A 5 32.11 0.40 41.22
C THR A 5 32.28 1.52 42.23
N LYS A 6 31.30 1.69 43.13
CA LYS A 6 31.36 2.71 44.19
C LYS A 6 32.71 2.66 44.91
N GLU A 7 33.30 1.47 45.07
CA GLU A 7 34.63 1.25 45.64
C GLU A 7 35.79 1.91 44.88
N ASN A 8 35.77 1.96 43.55
CA ASN A 8 36.86 2.58 42.78
C ASN A 8 36.78 4.12 42.87
N VAL A 9 35.56 4.68 42.81
CA VAL A 9 35.35 6.13 43.02
C VAL A 9 35.67 6.52 44.46
N VAL A 10 35.26 5.71 45.44
CA VAL A 10 35.58 5.93 46.87
C VAL A 10 37.09 5.89 47.09
N ARG A 11 37.82 4.94 46.50
CA ARG A 11 39.29 4.89 46.60
C ARG A 11 39.99 6.10 46.00
N VAL A 12 39.50 6.63 44.88
CA VAL A 12 40.03 7.88 44.29
C VAL A 12 39.72 9.07 45.19
N ILE A 13 38.49 9.16 45.73
CA ILE A 13 38.10 10.23 46.65
C ILE A 13 38.93 10.18 47.94
N GLU A 14 39.06 9.00 48.57
CA GLU A 14 39.88 8.80 49.78
C GLU A 14 41.35 9.17 49.54
N PHE A 15 41.89 8.83 48.36
CA PHE A 15 43.24 9.20 47.97
C PHE A 15 43.41 10.72 47.81
N LEU A 16 42.45 11.38 47.12
CA LEU A 16 42.43 12.84 46.96
C LEU A 16 42.23 13.56 48.29
N GLU A 17 41.39 13.04 49.19
CA GLU A 17 41.16 13.59 50.53
C GLU A 17 42.39 13.46 51.43
N LYS A 18 43.07 12.31 51.41
CA LYS A 18 44.32 12.10 52.16
C LYS A 18 45.45 13.02 51.70
N ASN A 19 45.54 13.27 50.38
CA ASN A 19 46.59 14.12 49.83
C ASN A 19 46.21 15.62 49.82
N LYS A 20 44.97 16.00 50.17
CA LYS A 20 44.49 17.40 50.24
C LYS A 20 45.17 18.25 51.33
N TYR A 21 45.68 17.62 52.39
CA TYR A 21 46.27 18.29 53.56
C TYR A 21 47.81 18.22 53.60
N ARG A 22 48.44 17.67 52.56
CA ARG A 22 49.91 17.63 52.46
C ARG A 22 50.41 18.91 51.81
N ASP A 23 51.12 19.70 52.61
CA ASP A 23 51.78 20.94 52.20
C ASP A 23 53.06 20.62 51.39
N GLY A 24 52.91 20.21 50.13
CA GLY A 24 53.93 20.54 49.12
C GLY A 24 54.60 19.44 48.30
N GLU A 25 54.53 18.14 48.60
CA GLU A 25 55.18 17.14 47.72
C GLU A 25 54.30 15.92 47.45
N VAL A 26 53.72 15.88 46.24
CA VAL A 26 53.15 14.67 45.65
C VAL A 26 54.31 13.76 45.29
N GLY A 27 54.46 12.64 45.99
CA GLY A 27 55.55 11.69 45.76
C GLY A 27 55.30 10.84 44.50
N LEU A 28 56.37 10.26 43.93
CA LEU A 28 56.25 9.31 42.83
C LEU A 28 55.32 8.13 43.15
N ASN A 29 55.29 7.69 44.42
CA ASN A 29 54.38 6.66 44.90
C ASN A 29 52.90 7.08 44.83
N ASP A 30 52.60 8.36 45.09
CA ASP A 30 51.24 8.89 44.97
C ASP A 30 50.78 8.85 43.50
N VAL A 31 51.65 9.24 42.57
CA VAL A 31 51.37 9.19 41.12
C VAL A 31 51.20 7.74 40.64
N MET A 32 52.03 6.82 41.10
CA MET A 32 51.93 5.40 40.77
C MET A 32 50.63 4.77 41.29
N GLN A 33 50.23 5.10 42.52
CA GLN A 33 49.00 4.59 43.12
C GLN A 33 47.76 5.14 42.40
N LEU A 34 47.76 6.41 42.01
CA LEU A 34 46.70 6.99 41.20
C LEU A 34 46.63 6.35 39.81
N ALA A 35 47.78 6.11 39.17
CA ALA A 35 47.85 5.45 37.87
C ALA A 35 47.33 4.00 37.92
N GLU A 36 47.65 3.27 38.99
CA GLU A 36 47.16 1.90 39.23
C GLU A 36 45.64 1.87 39.43
N VAL A 37 45.10 2.79 40.24
CA VAL A 37 43.66 2.93 40.45
C VAL A 37 42.92 3.34 39.17
N MET A 38 43.49 4.28 38.40
CA MET A 38 42.93 4.68 37.10
C MET A 38 42.98 3.52 36.08
N SER A 39 44.10 2.79 36.01
CA SER A 39 44.24 1.65 35.09
C SER A 39 43.29 0.50 35.44
N GLY A 40 43.13 0.19 36.74
CA GLY A 40 42.15 -0.80 37.20
C GLY A 40 40.72 -0.40 36.88
N SER A 41 40.34 0.86 37.16
CA SER A 41 39.01 1.37 36.83
C SER A 41 38.71 1.39 35.33
N MET A 42 39.72 1.68 34.48
CA MET A 42 39.56 1.69 33.03
C MET A 42 39.41 0.26 32.47
N HIS A 43 40.13 -0.70 33.07
CA HIS A 43 39.99 -2.12 32.75
C HIS A 43 38.60 -2.67 33.12
N ASP A 44 38.11 -2.37 34.33
CA ASP A 44 36.77 -2.77 34.78
C ASP A 44 35.66 -2.18 33.90
N PHE A 45 35.80 -0.90 33.51
CA PHE A 45 34.88 -0.25 32.58
C PHE A 45 34.88 -0.92 31.20
N LEU A 46 36.06 -1.25 30.66
CA LEU A 46 36.17 -1.94 29.38
C LEU A 46 35.52 -3.34 29.44
N LEU A 47 35.76 -4.10 30.52
CA LEU A 47 35.15 -5.41 30.73
C LEU A 47 33.62 -5.35 30.88
N ALA A 48 33.07 -4.24 31.38
CA ALA A 48 31.62 -4.05 31.51
C ALA A 48 30.95 -3.55 30.23
N VAL A 49 31.61 -2.66 29.49
CA VAL A 49 31.06 -2.04 28.27
C VAL A 49 31.16 -2.96 27.06
N GLN A 50 32.23 -3.73 26.91
CA GLN A 50 32.40 -4.64 25.76
C GLN A 50 31.24 -5.65 25.63
N PRO A 51 30.83 -6.38 26.68
CA PRO A 51 29.74 -7.35 26.59
C PRO A 51 28.39 -6.69 26.31
N ALA A 52 28.13 -5.52 26.91
CA ALA A 52 26.89 -4.78 26.72
C ALA A 52 26.76 -4.25 25.29
N VAL A 53 27.78 -3.56 24.77
CA VAL A 53 27.79 -3.04 23.40
C VAL A 53 27.76 -4.19 22.38
N THR A 54 28.51 -5.27 22.63
CA THR A 54 28.48 -6.46 21.76
C THR A 54 27.11 -7.15 21.78
N GLY A 55 26.44 -7.17 22.93
CA GLY A 55 25.08 -7.68 23.09
C GLY A 55 24.05 -6.85 22.33
N GLU A 56 24.10 -5.52 22.46
CA GLU A 56 23.22 -4.61 21.74
C GLU A 56 23.43 -4.68 20.22
N LEU A 57 24.69 -4.67 19.75
CA LEU A 57 24.99 -4.84 18.33
C LEU A 57 24.54 -6.21 17.79
N LYS A 58 24.66 -7.29 18.59
CA LYS A 58 24.11 -8.61 18.23
C LYS A 58 22.58 -8.59 18.16
N ALA A 59 21.90 -7.90 19.07
CA ALA A 59 20.45 -7.76 19.02
C ALA A 59 20.02 -7.00 17.76
N ILE A 60 20.68 -5.88 17.43
CA ILE A 60 20.42 -5.11 16.19
C ILE A 60 20.69 -5.98 14.96
N ALA A 61 21.79 -6.71 14.91
CA ALA A 61 22.09 -7.62 13.80
C ALA A 61 21.04 -8.74 13.67
N GLY A 62 20.51 -9.24 14.79
CA GLY A 62 19.41 -10.19 14.81
C GLY A 62 18.13 -9.60 14.21
N GLU A 63 17.76 -8.39 14.60
CA GLU A 63 16.59 -7.68 14.05
C GLU A 63 16.74 -7.39 12.55
N ILE A 64 17.93 -6.97 12.09
CA ILE A 64 18.21 -6.77 10.66
C ILE A 64 18.07 -8.08 9.88
N THR A 65 18.57 -9.19 10.43
CA THR A 65 18.47 -10.51 9.80
C THR A 65 17.00 -10.95 9.69
N ARG A 66 16.23 -10.80 10.77
CA ARG A 66 14.80 -11.06 10.79
C ARG A 66 14.05 -10.20 9.77
N MET A 67 14.34 -8.90 9.71
CA MET A 67 13.76 -7.99 8.72
C MET A 67 14.07 -8.42 7.28
N LYS A 68 15.31 -8.84 7.01
CA LYS A 68 15.70 -9.34 5.68
C LYS A 68 14.95 -10.61 5.28
N GLU A 69 14.72 -11.52 6.22
CA GLU A 69 13.90 -12.72 5.99
C GLU A 69 12.45 -12.35 5.65
N GLU A 70 11.86 -11.40 6.38
CA GLU A 70 10.49 -10.93 6.12
C GLU A 70 10.35 -10.20 4.78
N ILE A 71 11.33 -9.36 4.40
CA ILE A 71 11.39 -8.73 3.06
C ILE A 71 11.46 -9.81 1.96
N THR A 72 12.20 -10.88 2.20
CA THR A 72 12.30 -11.99 1.24
C THR A 72 10.97 -12.75 1.15
N ALA A 73 10.30 -12.96 2.28
CA ALA A 73 9.01 -13.64 2.36
C ALA A 73 7.87 -12.88 1.65
N LEU A 74 7.96 -11.55 1.54
CA LEU A 74 7.04 -10.73 0.75
C LEU A 74 7.01 -11.14 -0.73
N ARG A 75 8.11 -11.72 -1.26
CA ARG A 75 8.25 -12.11 -2.67
C ARG A 75 7.89 -10.96 -3.63
N ALA A 76 8.26 -9.74 -3.27
CA ALA A 76 7.94 -8.53 -4.03
C ALA A 76 8.40 -8.59 -5.50
N ASN A 77 9.50 -9.29 -5.77
CA ASN A 77 10.01 -9.45 -7.12
C ASN A 77 9.07 -10.31 -7.99
N ASP A 78 8.47 -11.35 -7.43
CA ASP A 78 7.51 -12.20 -8.16
C ASP A 78 6.21 -11.44 -8.45
N MET A 79 5.78 -10.60 -7.50
CA MET A 79 4.63 -9.72 -7.70
C MET A 79 4.88 -8.73 -8.82
N LYS A 80 6.04 -8.06 -8.80
CA LYS A 80 6.43 -7.05 -9.80
C LYS A 80 6.69 -7.62 -11.18
N GLN A 81 7.32 -8.80 -11.27
CA GLN A 81 7.73 -9.37 -12.55
C GLN A 81 6.67 -10.27 -13.20
N GLN A 82 5.75 -10.85 -12.42
CA GLN A 82 4.78 -11.81 -12.93
C GLN A 82 3.34 -11.41 -12.60
N LYS A 83 2.97 -11.37 -11.32
CA LYS A 83 1.55 -11.24 -10.92
C LYS A 83 0.90 -9.94 -11.39
N ILE A 84 1.56 -8.79 -11.18
CA ILE A 84 1.02 -7.49 -11.61
C ILE A 84 0.94 -7.39 -13.13
N PRO A 85 2.02 -7.70 -13.90
CA PRO A 85 1.92 -7.76 -15.36
C PRO A 85 0.86 -8.72 -15.88
N ASP A 86 0.69 -9.89 -15.26
CA ASP A 86 -0.33 -10.88 -15.65
C ASP A 86 -1.73 -10.32 -15.46
N ALA A 87 -2.02 -9.70 -14.31
CA ALA A 87 -3.29 -9.03 -14.08
C ALA A 87 -3.54 -7.89 -15.09
N GLY A 88 -2.50 -7.12 -15.44
CA GLY A 88 -2.58 -6.11 -16.51
C GLY A 88 -2.99 -6.70 -17.85
N ARG A 89 -2.37 -7.83 -18.25
CA ARG A 89 -2.74 -8.53 -19.49
C ARG A 89 -4.18 -9.05 -19.49
N GLU A 90 -4.69 -9.48 -18.34
CA GLU A 90 -6.10 -9.88 -18.22
C GLU A 90 -7.04 -8.68 -18.40
N LEU A 91 -6.68 -7.51 -17.84
CA LEU A 91 -7.45 -6.27 -18.02
C LEU A 91 -7.45 -5.80 -19.47
N ASP A 92 -6.29 -5.83 -20.15
CA ASP A 92 -6.21 -5.48 -21.58
C ASP A 92 -7.09 -6.41 -22.44
N ALA A 93 -7.05 -7.72 -22.15
CA ALA A 93 -7.87 -8.70 -22.86
C ALA A 93 -9.37 -8.53 -22.59
N ILE A 94 -9.75 -8.04 -21.40
CA ILE A 94 -11.14 -7.66 -21.13
C ILE A 94 -11.56 -6.51 -22.04
N VAL A 95 -10.75 -5.46 -22.11
CA VAL A 95 -11.06 -4.29 -22.96
C VAL A 95 -11.22 -4.73 -24.42
N GLU A 96 -10.27 -5.48 -24.96
CA GLU A 96 -10.33 -5.97 -26.35
C GLU A 96 -11.57 -6.83 -26.62
N ALA A 97 -11.89 -7.76 -25.72
CA ALA A 97 -13.07 -8.61 -25.86
C ALA A 97 -14.38 -7.78 -25.81
N THR A 98 -14.44 -6.79 -24.92
CA THR A 98 -15.62 -5.91 -24.78
C THR A 98 -15.80 -5.00 -25.99
N GLU A 99 -14.72 -4.44 -26.53
CA GLU A 99 -14.75 -3.63 -27.74
C GLU A 99 -15.19 -4.45 -28.94
N SER A 100 -14.59 -5.63 -29.14
CA SER A 100 -14.94 -6.52 -30.24
C SER A 100 -16.41 -6.95 -30.18
N ALA A 101 -16.91 -7.31 -29.00
CA ALA A 101 -18.29 -7.74 -28.85
C ALA A 101 -19.27 -6.58 -29.05
N THR A 102 -18.94 -5.39 -28.53
CA THR A 102 -19.77 -4.19 -28.73
C THR A 102 -19.85 -3.83 -30.21
N HIS A 103 -18.73 -3.89 -30.93
CA HIS A 103 -18.71 -3.68 -32.38
C HIS A 103 -19.63 -4.65 -33.13
N THR A 104 -19.57 -5.95 -32.80
CA THR A 104 -20.46 -6.96 -33.40
C THR A 104 -21.93 -6.68 -33.09
N ILE A 105 -22.26 -6.35 -31.84
CA ILE A 105 -23.64 -6.03 -31.43
C ILE A 105 -24.16 -4.80 -32.17
N MET A 106 -23.35 -3.73 -32.27
CA MET A 106 -23.72 -2.52 -32.99
C MET A 106 -23.93 -2.79 -34.48
N THR A 107 -23.01 -3.52 -35.11
CA THR A 107 -23.11 -3.88 -36.53
C THR A 107 -24.38 -4.68 -36.83
N ALA A 108 -24.69 -5.69 -36.00
CA ALA A 108 -25.90 -6.48 -36.14
C ALA A 108 -27.18 -5.64 -35.97
N ALA A 109 -27.18 -4.70 -35.03
CA ALA A 109 -28.30 -3.77 -34.84
C ALA A 109 -28.45 -2.79 -36.02
N GLU A 110 -27.36 -2.27 -36.56
CA GLU A 110 -27.36 -1.40 -37.75
C GLU A 110 -27.93 -2.13 -38.98
N GLU A 111 -27.53 -3.38 -39.20
CA GLU A 111 -28.06 -4.21 -40.29
C GLU A 111 -29.57 -4.48 -40.15
N ILE A 112 -30.07 -4.70 -38.92
CA ILE A 112 -31.51 -4.83 -38.67
C ILE A 112 -32.25 -3.53 -39.00
N MET A 113 -31.73 -2.38 -38.57
CA MET A 113 -32.36 -1.08 -38.83
C MET A 113 -32.37 -0.70 -40.32
N GLY A 114 -31.33 -1.10 -41.06
CA GLY A 114 -31.19 -0.86 -42.49
C GLY A 114 -31.92 -1.86 -43.39
N ALA A 115 -32.57 -2.87 -42.82
CA ALA A 115 -33.18 -3.95 -43.59
C ALA A 115 -34.42 -3.51 -44.37
N ASP A 116 -34.58 -4.05 -45.57
CA ASP A 116 -35.82 -3.88 -46.34
C ASP A 116 -36.97 -4.65 -45.68
N THR A 117 -38.06 -3.96 -45.41
CA THR A 117 -39.27 -4.51 -44.77
C THR A 117 -40.34 -4.91 -45.79
N SER A 118 -40.07 -4.73 -47.09
CA SER A 118 -41.02 -5.04 -48.16
C SER A 118 -41.28 -6.55 -48.31
N ASP A 119 -40.26 -7.38 -48.08
CA ASP A 119 -40.37 -8.84 -47.98
C ASP A 119 -40.33 -9.29 -46.52
N SER A 120 -41.51 -9.58 -45.98
CA SER A 120 -41.68 -9.97 -44.57
C SER A 120 -40.94 -11.27 -44.20
N LEU A 121 -40.85 -12.25 -45.12
CA LEU A 121 -40.16 -13.51 -44.84
C LEU A 121 -38.64 -13.29 -44.78
N ALA A 122 -38.09 -12.57 -45.76
CA ALA A 122 -36.67 -12.25 -45.78
C ALA A 122 -36.25 -11.36 -44.60
N TYR A 123 -37.08 -10.37 -44.24
CA TYR A 123 -36.86 -9.52 -43.08
C TYR A 123 -36.85 -10.34 -41.77
N GLN A 124 -37.82 -11.24 -41.60
CA GLN A 124 -37.89 -12.08 -40.40
C GLN A 124 -36.67 -13.01 -40.26
N GLU A 125 -36.20 -13.59 -41.37
CA GLU A 125 -35.01 -14.44 -41.38
C GLU A 125 -33.74 -13.65 -41.02
N LEU A 126 -33.57 -12.46 -41.60
CA LEU A 126 -32.45 -11.58 -41.28
C LEU A 126 -32.45 -11.18 -39.80
N VAL A 127 -33.59 -10.72 -39.27
CA VAL A 127 -33.71 -10.32 -37.85
C VAL A 127 -33.38 -11.49 -36.93
N ASN A 128 -33.90 -12.69 -37.21
CA ASN A 128 -33.59 -13.87 -36.41
C ASN A 128 -32.09 -14.20 -36.45
N SER A 129 -31.46 -14.14 -37.62
CA SER A 129 -30.02 -14.38 -37.77
C SER A 129 -29.20 -13.36 -36.98
N LYS A 130 -29.53 -12.07 -37.08
CA LYS A 130 -28.80 -10.98 -36.40
C LYS A 130 -29.01 -11.00 -34.90
N MET A 131 -30.19 -11.40 -34.42
CA MET A 131 -30.44 -11.61 -33.00
C MET A 131 -29.62 -12.76 -32.42
N ILE A 132 -29.43 -13.85 -33.18
CA ILE A 132 -28.51 -14.94 -32.78
C ILE A 132 -27.08 -14.42 -32.66
N GLU A 133 -26.61 -13.65 -33.64
CA GLU A 133 -25.27 -13.03 -33.62
C GLU A 133 -25.07 -12.12 -32.39
N ILE A 134 -26.08 -11.33 -32.02
CA ILE A 134 -26.07 -10.52 -30.80
C ILE A 134 -25.96 -11.39 -29.54
N PHE A 135 -26.74 -12.47 -29.44
CA PHE A 135 -26.68 -13.36 -28.28
C PHE A 135 -25.34 -14.08 -28.17
N GLU A 136 -24.76 -14.49 -29.29
CA GLU A 136 -23.43 -15.08 -29.33
C GLU A 136 -22.36 -14.07 -28.94
N ALA A 137 -22.45 -12.83 -29.44
CA ALA A 137 -21.53 -11.77 -29.06
C ALA A 137 -21.56 -11.53 -27.54
N CYS A 138 -22.75 -11.43 -26.93
CA CYS A 138 -22.95 -11.25 -25.48
C CYS A 138 -22.28 -12.32 -24.60
N ALA A 139 -21.91 -13.48 -25.14
CA ALA A 139 -21.13 -14.49 -24.41
C ALA A 139 -19.75 -13.97 -23.95
N PHE A 140 -19.26 -12.84 -24.48
CA PHE A 140 -18.07 -12.15 -23.98
C PHE A 140 -18.13 -11.89 -22.47
N GLN A 141 -19.33 -11.68 -21.92
CA GLN A 141 -19.54 -11.39 -20.50
C GLN A 141 -19.02 -12.49 -19.58
N ASP A 142 -19.18 -13.77 -19.96
CA ASP A 142 -18.70 -14.90 -19.17
C ASP A 142 -17.17 -14.91 -19.10
N ILE A 143 -16.51 -14.76 -20.25
CA ILE A 143 -15.05 -14.69 -20.32
C ILE A 143 -14.52 -13.47 -19.58
N THR A 144 -15.17 -12.31 -19.71
CA THR A 144 -14.82 -11.10 -18.96
C THR A 144 -14.97 -11.33 -17.46
N GLY A 145 -16.05 -11.96 -17.00
CA GLY A 145 -16.24 -12.31 -15.60
C GLY A 145 -15.10 -13.19 -15.04
N GLN A 146 -14.74 -14.24 -15.78
CA GLN A 146 -13.63 -15.13 -15.39
C GLN A 146 -12.29 -14.38 -15.30
N ARG A 147 -12.00 -13.49 -16.26
CA ARG A 147 -10.78 -12.68 -16.25
C ARG A 147 -10.77 -11.68 -15.09
N ILE A 148 -11.89 -11.03 -14.80
CA ILE A 148 -12.02 -10.12 -13.64
C ILE A 148 -11.76 -10.90 -12.35
N SER A 149 -12.35 -12.09 -12.18
CA SER A 149 -12.08 -12.93 -11.00
C SER A 149 -10.60 -13.22 -10.84
N LYS A 150 -9.89 -13.55 -11.92
CA LYS A 150 -8.44 -13.79 -11.89
C LYS A 150 -7.61 -12.55 -11.49
N VAL A 151 -8.03 -11.37 -11.94
CA VAL A 151 -7.42 -10.09 -11.54
C VAL A 151 -7.65 -9.85 -10.04
N VAL A 152 -8.90 -10.00 -9.58
CA VAL A 152 -9.27 -9.84 -8.16
C VAL A 152 -8.50 -10.80 -7.27
N ASP A 153 -8.40 -12.07 -7.64
CA ASP A 153 -7.61 -13.07 -6.91
C ASP A 153 -6.12 -12.68 -6.81
N THR A 154 -5.59 -12.08 -7.88
CA THR A 154 -4.21 -11.60 -7.91
C THR A 154 -4.02 -10.40 -6.99
N LEU A 155 -4.97 -9.47 -6.94
CA LEU A 155 -4.94 -8.33 -6.01
C LEU A 155 -5.08 -8.79 -4.56
N ASN A 156 -5.99 -9.73 -4.27
CA ASN A 156 -6.15 -10.31 -2.93
C ASN A 156 -4.88 -11.01 -2.45
N TYR A 157 -4.20 -11.74 -3.35
CA TYR A 157 -2.91 -12.35 -3.06
C TYR A 157 -1.83 -11.33 -2.70
N ILE A 158 -1.80 -10.21 -3.43
CA ILE A 158 -0.88 -9.10 -3.17
C ILE A 158 -1.18 -8.46 -1.82
N ASP A 159 -2.45 -8.19 -1.54
CA ASP A 159 -2.90 -7.57 -0.31
C ASP A 159 -2.55 -8.41 0.93
N GLN A 160 -2.82 -9.72 0.91
CA GLN A 160 -2.47 -10.63 2.00
C GLN A 160 -0.96 -10.62 2.32
N ARG A 161 -0.12 -10.58 1.27
CA ARG A 161 1.34 -10.56 1.40
C ARG A 161 1.84 -9.25 1.99
N VAL A 162 1.30 -8.13 1.52
CA VAL A 162 1.65 -6.78 2.02
C VAL A 162 1.18 -6.62 3.46
N SER A 163 -0.07 -6.98 3.75
CA SER A 163 -0.64 -6.91 5.10
C SER A 163 0.17 -7.74 6.10
N ALA A 164 0.53 -8.98 5.75
CA ALA A 164 1.38 -9.83 6.59
C ALA A 164 2.77 -9.22 6.82
N PHE A 165 3.33 -8.52 5.83
CA PHE A 165 4.62 -7.85 5.96
C PHE A 165 4.55 -6.63 6.88
N VAL A 166 3.50 -5.80 6.76
CA VAL A 166 3.26 -4.64 7.64
C VAL A 166 3.07 -5.07 9.10
N GLU A 167 2.24 -6.09 9.34
CA GLU A 167 2.00 -6.63 10.68
C GLU A 167 3.30 -7.09 11.36
N LYS A 168 4.13 -7.81 10.60
CA LYS A 168 5.39 -8.38 11.12
C LYS A 168 6.50 -7.38 11.34
N LEU A 169 6.51 -6.28 10.58
CA LEU A 169 7.40 -5.15 10.81
C LEU A 169 6.99 -4.34 12.04
N ARG A 170 5.83 -4.62 12.66
CA ARG A 170 5.26 -3.83 13.75
C ARG A 170 5.19 -2.35 13.39
N ILE A 171 5.01 -2.05 12.09
CA ILE A 171 4.61 -0.72 11.63
C ILE A 171 3.14 -0.61 12.01
N VAL A 172 2.89 -0.43 13.31
CA VAL A 172 1.55 -0.22 13.84
C VAL A 172 1.50 1.24 14.29
N GLU A 173 0.75 2.01 13.50
CA GLU A 173 0.02 3.25 13.83
C GLU A 173 0.77 4.57 14.01
N THR A 174 2.11 4.63 14.07
CA THR A 174 2.79 5.90 14.41
C THR A 174 3.41 6.68 13.24
N MET A 175 3.35 6.20 12.00
CA MET A 175 4.12 6.82 10.90
C MET A 175 3.39 7.07 9.57
N GLU A 176 2.08 7.02 9.52
CA GLU A 176 1.36 7.50 8.34
C GLU A 176 0.51 8.72 8.71
N PRO A 177 0.97 9.96 8.42
CA PRO A 177 0.00 10.98 8.09
C PRO A 177 -0.76 10.41 6.88
N ALA A 178 -2.08 10.34 6.96
CA ALA A 178 -2.91 10.05 5.80
C ALA A 178 -2.37 10.87 4.64
N ALA A 179 -1.95 10.21 3.55
CA ALA A 179 -1.45 10.93 2.39
C ALA A 179 -2.52 11.95 1.99
N GLU A 180 -2.22 13.24 2.14
CA GLU A 180 -3.16 14.28 1.75
C GLU A 180 -3.46 14.09 0.27
N GLU A 181 -4.74 13.90 -0.04
CA GLU A 181 -5.19 13.75 -1.42
C GLU A 181 -4.70 14.95 -2.23
N THR A 182 -3.94 14.69 -3.29
CA THR A 182 -3.47 15.80 -4.12
C THR A 182 -4.66 16.42 -4.85
N GLU A 183 -4.59 17.72 -5.12
CA GLU A 183 -5.58 18.43 -5.97
C GLU A 183 -5.79 17.76 -7.34
N ALA A 184 -4.81 17.00 -7.83
CA ALA A 184 -4.95 16.23 -9.07
C ALA A 184 -5.77 14.95 -8.87
N ASP A 185 -5.63 14.28 -7.73
CA ASP A 185 -6.38 13.06 -7.38
C ASP A 185 -7.84 13.39 -7.08
N ARG A 186 -8.09 14.51 -6.37
CA ARG A 186 -9.46 15.00 -6.11
C ARG A 186 -10.22 15.30 -7.41
N ARG A 187 -9.59 16.08 -8.32
CA ARG A 187 -10.17 16.39 -9.63
C ARG A 187 -10.43 15.15 -10.49
N ARG A 188 -9.53 14.15 -10.44
CA ARG A 188 -9.71 12.89 -11.17
C ARG A 188 -10.89 12.09 -10.62
N ARG A 189 -11.07 12.07 -9.29
CA ARG A 189 -12.22 11.43 -8.65
C ARG A 189 -13.54 12.12 -9.02
N GLU A 190 -13.55 13.45 -8.98
CA GLU A 190 -14.69 14.27 -9.40
C GLU A 190 -15.11 13.96 -10.85
N LEU A 191 -14.14 13.80 -11.76
CA LEU A 191 -14.39 13.43 -13.17
C LEU A 191 -14.96 12.01 -13.38
N ILE A 192 -14.74 11.08 -12.44
CA ILE A 192 -15.20 9.67 -12.55
C ILE A 192 -16.67 9.52 -12.09
N LEU A 193 -17.23 10.49 -11.36
CA LEU A 193 -18.58 10.44 -10.79
C LEU A 193 -19.73 10.47 -11.82
N HIS A 194 -19.44 10.53 -13.12
CA HIS A 194 -20.44 10.53 -14.19
C HIS A 194 -20.61 9.16 -14.90
N GLY A 195 -20.30 8.06 -14.21
CA GLY A 195 -20.59 6.70 -14.68
C GLY A 195 -22.04 6.26 -14.42
N PRO A 196 -22.50 5.15 -15.03
CA PRO A 196 -23.79 4.55 -14.70
C PRO A 196 -23.84 4.25 -13.19
N GLN A 197 -24.79 4.87 -12.49
CA GLN A 197 -24.94 4.72 -11.04
C GLN A 197 -25.38 3.29 -10.68
N LEU A 198 -24.95 2.80 -9.52
CA LEU A 198 -25.36 1.48 -9.01
C LEU A 198 -26.89 1.40 -8.89
N ALA A 199 -27.45 0.21 -9.03
CA ALA A 199 -28.90 0.01 -8.96
C ALA A 199 -29.44 0.47 -7.59
N GLY A 200 -30.27 1.52 -7.60
CA GLY A 200 -30.83 2.15 -6.39
C GLY A 200 -30.07 3.36 -5.86
N GLU A 201 -28.92 3.70 -6.44
CA GLU A 201 -28.15 4.91 -6.11
C GLU A 201 -28.34 6.04 -7.14
N GLY A 202 -29.03 5.75 -8.25
CA GLY A 202 -29.47 6.70 -9.27
C GLY A 202 -30.47 7.75 -8.76
N VAL A 203 -30.39 8.98 -9.28
CA VAL A 203 -31.47 9.98 -9.14
C VAL A 203 -32.77 9.36 -9.66
N SER A 204 -33.81 9.33 -8.83
CA SER A 204 -35.08 8.70 -9.21
C SER A 204 -35.87 9.60 -10.18
N GLN A 205 -36.72 9.01 -11.01
CA GLN A 205 -37.57 9.78 -11.94
C GLN A 205 -38.47 10.76 -11.19
N ASP A 206 -38.89 10.43 -9.97
CA ASP A 206 -39.67 11.30 -9.10
C ASP A 206 -38.86 12.53 -8.64
N ASP A 207 -37.55 12.38 -8.41
CA ASP A 207 -36.64 13.50 -8.10
C ASP A 207 -36.42 14.41 -9.32
N ILE A 208 -36.32 13.83 -10.51
CA ILE A 208 -36.21 14.56 -11.79
C ILE A 208 -37.49 15.36 -12.05
N ASP A 209 -38.66 14.75 -11.84
CA ASP A 209 -39.96 15.37 -12.07
C ASP A 209 -40.24 16.48 -11.03
N ALA A 210 -39.78 16.32 -9.79
CA ALA A 210 -39.84 17.36 -8.75
C ALA A 210 -38.94 18.57 -9.10
N MET A 211 -37.75 18.34 -9.66
CA MET A 211 -36.86 19.42 -10.14
C MET A 211 -37.43 20.15 -11.35
N MET A 212 -38.00 19.43 -12.32
CA MET A 212 -38.54 19.98 -13.56
C MET A 212 -39.88 20.71 -13.37
N SER A 213 -40.69 20.29 -12.40
CA SER A 213 -41.95 20.96 -12.04
C SER A 213 -41.76 22.14 -11.09
N GLY A 214 -40.64 22.18 -10.36
CA GLY A 214 -40.32 23.15 -9.32
C GLY A 214 -39.42 24.31 -9.73
N GLY A 215 -39.32 24.67 -11.02
CA GLY A 215 -38.61 25.88 -11.47
C GLY A 215 -37.19 26.05 -10.90
N GLY A 216 -36.40 24.96 -10.89
CA GLY A 216 -35.02 24.98 -10.39
C GLY A 216 -34.19 26.05 -11.11
N SER A 217 -33.50 26.89 -10.33
CA SER A 217 -32.55 27.86 -10.88
C SER A 217 -31.46 27.11 -11.66
N GLN A 218 -30.92 27.75 -12.70
CA GLN A 218 -29.71 27.29 -13.41
C GLN A 218 -28.61 26.87 -12.41
N ASP A 219 -28.54 27.53 -11.25
CA ASP A 219 -27.60 27.24 -10.16
C ASP A 219 -27.79 25.86 -9.50
N ASP A 220 -28.99 25.28 -9.53
CA ASP A 220 -29.26 23.94 -8.99
C ASP A 220 -28.95 22.84 -10.01
N ILE A 221 -29.01 23.18 -11.31
CA ILE A 221 -28.56 22.31 -12.40
C ILE A 221 -27.02 22.30 -12.45
N ASP A 222 -26.38 23.46 -12.27
CA ASP A 222 -24.92 23.58 -12.31
C ASP A 222 -24.24 22.84 -11.13
N LYS A 223 -24.91 22.68 -9.98
CA LYS A 223 -24.44 21.86 -8.84
C LYS A 223 -24.45 20.35 -9.09
N LEU A 224 -25.12 19.89 -10.16
CA LEU A 224 -25.14 18.46 -10.54
C LEU A 224 -24.03 18.08 -11.52
N PHE A 225 -23.41 19.08 -12.17
CA PHE A 225 -22.41 18.88 -13.24
C PHE A 225 -21.06 19.58 -12.98
N GLY A 226 -20.88 20.19 -11.80
CA GLY A 226 -19.61 20.78 -11.34
C GLY A 226 -19.15 20.16 -10.03
#